data_AF-A0A4U0Z2U4-F1
#
_entry.id   AF-A0A4U0Z2U4-F1
#
_cell.length_a   1.000
_cell.length_b   1.000
_cell.length_c   1.000
_cell.angle_alpha   90.00
_cell.angle_beta   90.00
_cell.angle_gamma   90.00
#
_symmetry.space_group_name_H-M   'P 1'
#
loop_
_entity.id
_entity.type
_entity.pdbx_description
1 polymer ?
#
loop_
_entity_poly.entity_id
_entity_poly.type
_entity_poly.pdbx_seq_one_letter_code
_entity_poly.pdbx_strand_id
1 'polypeptide(L)'
;MRDSDLDDLFAEARTRAPAPSEALMARVLADAATHQPRPVVVVERAMPRPSGWSSWFAGLRGGALAGAGMMTATLAGVWIGFAQPSSMVSVTDALWQGAVQQIDVVELQPSLDLFPSLDGFMSEG
;
A
#
# COMPACT_ATOMS: atom_id res chain seq x y z
N MET A 1 -37.83 -10.05 -5.97
CA MET A 1 -36.93 -9.52 -7.01
C MET A 1 -35.55 -10.06 -6.73
N ARG A 2 -35.05 -10.88 -7.65
CA ARG A 2 -33.67 -11.40 -7.66
C ARG A 2 -32.90 -10.64 -8.75
N ASP A 3 -31.59 -10.63 -8.67
CA ASP A 3 -30.72 -9.95 -9.64
C ASP A 3 -30.96 -10.41 -11.09
N SER A 4 -31.28 -11.70 -11.27
CA SER A 4 -31.67 -12.31 -12.55
C SER A 4 -32.86 -11.63 -13.24
N ASP A 5 -33.79 -11.08 -12.45
CA ASP A 5 -34.99 -10.43 -12.99
C ASP A 5 -34.62 -9.12 -13.71
N LEU A 6 -33.54 -8.44 -13.28
CA LEU A 6 -33.04 -7.22 -13.93
C LEU A 6 -32.31 -7.52 -15.23
N ASP A 7 -31.52 -8.60 -15.24
CA ASP A 7 -30.82 -9.06 -16.44
C ASP A 7 -31.79 -9.40 -17.57
N ASP A 8 -32.90 -10.06 -17.24
CA ASP A 8 -33.97 -10.38 -18.21
C ASP A 8 -34.64 -9.11 -18.77
N LEU A 9 -34.91 -8.11 -17.91
CA LEU A 9 -35.47 -6.81 -18.33
C LEU A 9 -34.50 -6.02 -19.21
N PHE A 10 -33.19 -6.04 -18.92
CA PHE A 10 -32.18 -5.40 -19.76
C PHE A 10 -31.99 -6.14 -21.10
N ALA A 11 -32.12 -7.47 -21.10
CA ALA A 11 -32.12 -8.26 -22.32
C ALA A 11 -33.30 -7.88 -23.24
N GLU A 12 -34.51 -7.78 -22.70
CA GLU A 12 -35.68 -7.31 -23.45
C GLU A 12 -35.49 -5.88 -23.97
N ALA A 13 -35.00 -4.96 -23.13
CA ALA A 13 -34.77 -3.57 -23.50
C ALA A 13 -33.78 -3.41 -24.67
N ARG A 14 -32.73 -4.24 -24.75
CA ARG A 14 -31.79 -4.21 -25.89
C ARG A 14 -32.44 -4.60 -27.22
N THR A 15 -33.41 -5.51 -27.21
CA THR A 15 -34.09 -5.96 -28.44
C THR A 15 -34.99 -4.89 -29.04
N ARG A 16 -35.47 -3.94 -28.22
CA ARG A 16 -36.39 -2.86 -28.63
C ARG A 16 -35.76 -1.48 -28.52
N ALA A 17 -34.43 -1.39 -28.66
CA ALA A 17 -33.73 -0.12 -28.55
C ALA A 17 -34.25 0.86 -29.64
N PRO A 18 -34.87 1.99 -29.26
CA PRO A 18 -35.32 2.98 -30.24
C PRO A 18 -34.11 3.65 -30.90
N ALA A 19 -34.18 3.85 -32.20
CA ALA A 19 -33.14 4.56 -32.93
C ALA A 19 -33.08 6.03 -32.46
N PRO A 20 -31.89 6.57 -32.13
CA PRO A 20 -31.76 7.99 -31.80
C PRO A 20 -32.09 8.85 -33.02
N SER A 21 -32.62 10.05 -32.79
CA SER A 21 -32.93 10.97 -33.89
C SER A 21 -31.65 11.46 -34.59
N GLU A 22 -31.74 11.71 -35.90
CA GLU A 22 -30.60 12.20 -36.68
C GLU A 22 -30.05 13.52 -36.12
N ALA A 23 -30.93 14.42 -35.67
CA ALA A 23 -30.55 15.69 -35.08
C ALA A 23 -29.76 15.51 -33.76
N LEU A 24 -30.12 14.52 -32.94
CA LEU A 24 -29.36 14.18 -31.74
C LEU A 24 -27.98 13.62 -32.13
N MET A 25 -27.95 12.68 -33.07
CA MET A 25 -26.71 12.05 -33.52
C MET A 25 -25.74 13.08 -34.10
N ALA A 26 -26.23 14.03 -34.90
CA ALA A 26 -25.41 15.10 -35.45
C ALA A 26 -24.76 15.97 -34.36
N ARG A 27 -25.49 16.27 -33.28
CA ARG A 27 -24.94 17.02 -32.13
C ARG A 27 -23.90 16.21 -31.36
N VAL A 28 -24.17 14.93 -31.12
CA VAL A 28 -23.22 14.03 -30.45
C VAL A 28 -21.92 13.91 -31.25
N LEU A 29 -22.01 13.77 -32.58
CA LEU A 29 -20.82 13.68 -33.44
C LEU A 29 -20.04 14.99 -33.48
N ALA A 30 -20.74 16.14 -33.50
CA ALA A 30 -20.09 17.44 -33.42
C ALA A 30 -19.34 17.62 -32.09
N ASP A 31 -19.93 17.22 -30.97
CA ASP A 31 -19.29 17.28 -29.65
C ASP A 31 -18.15 16.26 -29.49
N ALA A 32 -18.31 15.06 -30.04
CA ALA A 32 -17.24 14.08 -30.06
C ALA A 32 -16.03 14.59 -30.87
N ALA A 33 -16.27 15.30 -31.98
CA ALA A 33 -15.20 15.87 -32.79
C ALA A 33 -14.40 16.96 -32.06
N THR A 34 -15.00 17.71 -31.13
CA THR A 34 -14.27 18.71 -30.33
C THR A 34 -13.41 18.08 -29.24
N HIS A 35 -13.81 16.90 -28.75
CA HIS A 35 -13.10 16.17 -27.69
C HIS A 35 -12.21 15.04 -28.22
N GLN A 36 -12.19 14.80 -29.53
CA GLN A 36 -11.32 13.79 -30.11
C GLN A 36 -9.85 14.17 -29.86
N PRO A 37 -9.07 13.31 -29.19
CA PRO A 37 -7.66 13.56 -29.00
C PRO A 37 -7.02 13.64 -30.38
N ARG A 38 -6.45 14.81 -30.69
CA ARG A 38 -5.71 14.99 -31.93
C ARG A 38 -4.55 13.99 -31.92
N PRO A 39 -4.35 13.19 -32.99
CA PRO A 39 -3.19 12.34 -33.09
C PRO A 39 -1.96 13.22 -32.94
N VAL A 40 -1.28 13.10 -31.81
CA VAL A 40 0.06 13.64 -31.68
C VAL A 40 0.86 12.76 -32.61
N VAL A 41 1.28 13.31 -33.75
CA VAL A 41 2.30 12.69 -34.58
C VAL A 41 3.53 12.67 -33.68
N VAL A 42 3.71 11.57 -32.96
CA VAL A 42 4.96 11.27 -32.29
C VAL A 42 5.90 10.98 -33.44
N VAL A 43 6.58 12.03 -33.90
CA VAL A 43 7.82 11.84 -34.62
C VAL A 43 8.68 11.07 -33.66
N GLU A 44 8.81 9.76 -33.85
CA GLU A 44 9.79 8.94 -33.14
C GLU A 44 11.17 9.46 -33.56
N ARG A 45 11.57 10.58 -32.96
CA ARG A 45 12.97 10.93 -32.86
C ARG A 45 13.53 9.81 -32.03
N ALA A 46 14.26 8.89 -32.66
CA ALA A 46 14.90 7.75 -32.03
C ALA A 46 15.56 8.24 -30.72
N MET A 47 14.85 8.05 -29.61
CA MET A 47 15.33 8.50 -28.32
C MET A 47 16.45 7.52 -27.96
N PRO A 48 17.64 8.01 -27.59
CA PRO A 48 18.69 7.12 -27.14
C PRO A 48 18.12 6.28 -26.01
N ARG A 49 18.10 4.95 -26.21
CA ARG A 49 17.62 4.00 -25.20
C ARG A 49 18.44 4.25 -23.94
N PRO A 50 17.83 4.70 -22.82
CA PRO A 50 18.59 4.87 -21.59
C PRO A 50 19.11 3.49 -21.18
N SER A 51 20.43 3.32 -21.22
CA SER A 51 21.10 2.11 -20.74
C SER A 51 21.53 2.33 -19.28
N GLY A 52 21.29 1.31 -18.44
CA GLY A 52 21.66 1.31 -17.03
C GLY A 52 20.52 1.62 -16.06
N TRP A 53 20.87 1.73 -14.77
CA TRP A 53 19.95 1.88 -13.65
C TRP A 53 19.12 3.17 -13.71
N SER A 54 19.55 4.18 -14.47
CA SER A 54 18.81 5.42 -14.69
C SER A 54 17.53 5.23 -15.53
N SER A 55 17.50 4.20 -16.39
CA SER A 55 16.33 3.81 -17.19
C SER A 55 15.18 3.29 -16.31
N TRP A 56 15.52 2.58 -15.24
CA TRP A 56 14.56 2.09 -14.24
C TRP A 56 13.77 3.23 -13.60
N PHE A 57 14.44 4.34 -13.31
CA PHE A 57 13.80 5.51 -12.71
C PHE A 57 13.13 6.45 -13.73
N ALA A 58 13.44 6.31 -15.03
CA ALA A 58 12.85 7.15 -16.07
C ALA A 58 11.34 6.89 -16.23
N GLY A 59 10.86 5.66 -15.99
CA GLY A 59 9.44 5.31 -16.00
C GLY A 59 8.61 5.89 -14.84
N LEU A 60 9.27 6.34 -13.76
CA LEU A 60 8.57 6.92 -12.59
C LEU A 60 8.06 8.34 -12.85
N ARG A 61 8.58 9.03 -13.88
CA ARG A 61 8.23 10.43 -14.18
C ARG A 61 7.01 10.61 -15.10
N GLY A 62 6.41 9.52 -15.61
CA GLY A 62 5.45 9.61 -16.72
C GLY A 62 4.22 8.73 -16.58
N GLY A 63 3.20 9.20 -15.86
CA GLY A 63 1.81 8.75 -16.05
C GLY A 63 1.14 8.19 -14.80
N ALA A 64 -0.20 8.29 -14.77
CA ALA A 64 -1.07 7.79 -13.69
C ALA A 64 -0.83 6.31 -13.34
N LEU A 65 -0.28 5.52 -14.26
CA LEU A 65 0.10 4.11 -14.04
C LEU A 65 1.29 3.95 -13.08
N ALA A 66 2.22 4.91 -13.02
CA ALA A 66 3.32 4.90 -12.05
C ALA A 66 2.79 5.02 -10.61
N GLY A 67 1.73 5.82 -10.40
CA GLY A 67 1.04 5.91 -9.12
C GLY A 67 0.26 4.64 -8.76
N ALA A 68 -0.38 4.01 -9.76
CA ALA A 68 -1.10 2.75 -9.55
C ALA A 68 -0.16 1.62 -9.08
N GLY A 69 1.05 1.52 -9.66
CA GLY A 69 2.06 0.56 -9.23
C GLY A 69 2.55 0.78 -7.79
N MET A 70 2.69 2.03 -7.36
CA MET A 70 3.06 2.34 -5.97
C MET A 70 1.95 1.97 -4.99
N MET A 71 0.70 2.24 -5.34
CA MET A 71 -0.45 1.83 -4.50
C MET A 71 -0.58 0.31 -4.41
N THR A 72 -0.50 -0.42 -5.53
CA THR A 72 -0.55 -1.89 -5.50
C THR A 72 0.62 -2.50 -4.75
N ALA A 73 1.83 -1.92 -4.83
CA ALA A 73 2.98 -2.35 -4.04
C ALA A 73 2.77 -2.11 -2.54
N THR A 74 2.16 -0.98 -2.12
CA THR A 74 1.83 -0.75 -0.71
C THR A 74 0.76 -1.72 -0.20
N LEU A 75 -0.30 -1.97 -0.98
CA LEU A 75 -1.32 -2.97 -0.67
C LEU A 75 -0.74 -4.38 -0.56
N ALA A 76 0.15 -4.75 -1.49
CA ALA A 76 0.84 -6.04 -1.44
C ALA A 76 1.77 -6.14 -0.22
N GLY A 77 2.48 -5.07 0.12
CA GLY A 77 3.33 -5.02 1.33
C GLY A 77 2.51 -5.17 2.61
N VAL A 78 1.36 -4.50 2.71
CA VAL A 78 0.43 -4.65 3.84
C VAL A 78 -0.13 -6.08 3.91
N TRP A 79 -0.54 -6.65 2.77
CA TRP A 79 -1.05 -8.02 2.71
C TRP A 79 -0.02 -9.05 3.17
N ILE A 80 1.22 -8.93 2.69
CA ILE A 80 2.32 -9.83 3.07
C ILE A 80 2.70 -9.63 4.54
N GLY A 81 2.71 -8.39 5.04
CA GLY A 81 3.04 -8.10 6.44
C GLY A 81 1.98 -8.58 7.44
N PHE A 82 0.70 -8.60 7.03
CA PHE A 82 -0.40 -9.05 7.87
C PHE A 82 -0.60 -10.57 7.87
N ALA A 83 -0.18 -11.24 6.78
CA ALA A 83 -0.19 -12.70 6.70
C ALA A 83 0.96 -13.28 7.53
N GLN A 84 0.87 -13.18 8.86
CA GLN A 84 1.76 -13.94 9.74
C GLN A 84 1.49 -15.43 9.50
N PRO A 85 2.44 -16.21 8.94
CA PRO A 85 2.30 -17.65 8.94
C PRO A 85 2.29 -18.10 10.40
N SER A 86 1.39 -19.02 10.76
CA SER A 86 1.22 -19.53 12.14
C SER A 86 2.52 -20.04 12.77
N SER A 87 3.54 -20.33 11.97
CA SER A 87 4.90 -20.67 12.38
C SER A 87 5.74 -19.50 12.94
N MET A 88 5.37 -18.24 12.73
CA MET A 88 6.05 -17.12 13.41
C MET A 88 5.61 -16.97 14.86
N VAL A 89 4.36 -17.35 15.20
CA VAL A 89 3.87 -17.32 16.58
C VAL A 89 4.71 -18.23 17.47
N SER A 90 5.04 -19.45 17.02
CA SER A 90 5.87 -20.37 17.81
C SER A 90 7.32 -19.90 17.95
N VAL A 91 7.88 -19.24 16.93
CA VAL A 91 9.25 -18.70 16.99
C VAL A 91 9.31 -17.47 17.90
N THR A 92 8.33 -16.56 17.82
CA THR A 92 8.23 -15.40 18.72
C THR A 92 7.99 -15.85 20.16
N ASP A 93 7.14 -16.84 20.40
CA ASP A 93 6.86 -17.37 21.74
C ASP A 93 8.09 -18.09 22.32
N ALA A 94 8.83 -18.85 21.51
CA ALA A 94 10.10 -19.47 21.92
C ALA A 94 11.21 -18.43 22.21
N LEU A 95 11.32 -17.38 21.38
CA LEU A 95 12.26 -16.27 21.63
C LEU A 95 11.87 -15.46 22.88
N TRP A 96 10.57 -15.23 23.10
CA TRP A 96 10.06 -14.50 24.26
C TRP A 96 10.24 -15.29 25.55
N GLN A 97 9.90 -16.59 25.56
CA GLN A 97 10.13 -17.47 26.70
C GLN A 97 11.63 -17.64 27.00
N GLY A 98 12.50 -17.68 25.98
CA GLY A 98 13.94 -17.67 26.16
C GLY A 98 14.49 -16.37 26.76
N ALA A 99 13.91 -15.22 26.41
CA ALA A 99 14.28 -13.91 26.95
C ALA A 99 13.81 -13.72 28.40
N VAL A 100 12.64 -14.25 28.77
CA VAL A 100 12.09 -14.16 30.14
C VAL A 100 12.88 -15.06 31.12
N GLN A 101 13.43 -16.18 30.66
CA GLN A 101 14.28 -17.08 31.49
C GLN A 101 15.65 -16.48 31.84
N GLN A 102 16.09 -15.42 31.14
CA GLN A 102 17.34 -14.69 31.42
C GLN A 102 17.15 -13.42 32.26
N ILE A 103 15.91 -13.08 32.63
CA ILE A 103 15.67 -12.12 33.69
C ILE A 103 15.92 -12.85 35.00
N ASP A 104 17.20 -13.05 35.32
CA ASP A 104 17.60 -13.17 36.71
C ASP A 104 17.11 -11.89 37.35
N VAL A 105 16.06 -11.99 38.18
CA VAL A 105 15.69 -10.93 39.10
C VAL A 105 16.87 -10.81 40.04
N VAL A 106 17.90 -10.10 39.59
CA VAL A 106 18.96 -9.61 40.45
C VAL A 106 18.22 -8.77 41.47
N GLU A 107 18.07 -9.35 42.65
CA GLU A 107 17.49 -8.69 43.80
C GLU A 107 18.42 -7.52 44.11
N LEU A 108 18.08 -6.35 43.54
CA LEU A 108 18.82 -5.08 43.65
C LEU A 108 18.72 -4.49 45.06
N GLN A 109 18.51 -5.33 46.07
CA GLN A 109 18.58 -4.95 47.45
C GLN A 109 19.65 -5.77 48.18
N PRO A 110 20.95 -5.58 47.88
CA PRO A 110 21.89 -5.62 48.97
C PRO A 110 21.45 -4.48 49.91
N SER A 111 21.25 -4.80 51.18
CA SER A 111 21.13 -3.81 52.25
C SER A 111 22.04 -2.62 51.94
N LEU A 112 21.44 -1.45 51.77
CA LEU A 112 22.14 -0.19 51.53
C LEU A 112 23.05 0.10 52.73
N ASP A 113 24.25 -0.48 52.75
CA ASP A 113 25.41 0.02 53.48
C ASP A 113 25.91 1.28 52.75
N LEU A 114 25.01 2.25 52.54
CA LEU A 114 25.25 3.39 51.67
C LEU A 114 26.21 4.39 52.34
N PHE A 115 26.45 4.35 53.66
CA PHE A 115 27.44 5.21 54.31
C PHE A 115 28.04 4.63 55.61
N PRO A 116 29.11 3.81 55.56
CA PRO A 116 29.92 3.50 56.75
C PRO A 116 30.54 4.76 57.41
N SER A 117 30.50 5.90 56.73
CA SER A 117 30.98 7.19 57.25
C SER A 117 30.01 7.90 58.20
N LEU A 118 28.73 7.50 58.27
CA LEU A 118 27.76 8.14 59.19
C LEU A 118 27.90 7.62 60.63
N ASP A 119 28.34 6.36 60.81
CA ASP A 119 28.60 5.79 62.13
C ASP A 119 29.78 6.49 62.83
N GLY A 120 30.81 6.90 62.06
CA GLY A 120 31.91 7.71 62.57
C GLY A 120 31.47 9.12 63.00
N PHE A 121 30.58 9.75 62.23
CA PHE A 121 30.08 11.10 62.52
C PHE A 121 29.20 11.17 63.79
N MET A 122 28.40 10.14 64.08
CA MET A 122 27.57 10.11 65.29
C MET A 122 28.33 9.64 66.54
N SER A 123 29.52 9.06 66.41
CA SER A 123 30.33 8.63 67.58
C SER A 123 31.28 9.70 68.12
N GLU A 124 31.50 10.81 67.40
CA GLU A 124 32.40 11.91 67.81
C GLU A 124 31.67 13.17 68.32
N GLY A 125 30.39 13.05 68.70
CA GLY A 125 29.60 14.11 69.35
C GLY A 125 29.35 13.85 70.84
#